data_AF-A0A1X6N007-F1
#
_entry.id   AF-A0A1X6N007-F1
#
_cell.length_a   1.000
_cell.length_b   1.000
_cell.length_c   1.000
_cell.angle_alpha   90.00
_cell.angle_beta   90.00
_cell.angle_gamma   90.00
#
_symmetry.space_group_name_H-M   'P 1'
#
loop_
_entity.id
_entity.type
_entity.pdbx_description
1 polymer ?
#
loop_
_entity_poly.entity_id
_entity_poly.type
_entity_poly.pdbx_seq_one_letter_code
_entity_poly.pdbx_strand_id
1 'polypeptide(L)'
;MHDASFSLCSCPLLKDSHAIFDVCKGTEWAIAAVQDELDRTPEDRELDTSDELQHWFQRHWQIVSSVERNLNLFFLFADQLRQNPPRIHRLAGHVDKLHAYHAKFTDLARRLTVSHEKLHMLKLHTRVLAAHRTARMQAEAERARRHDFRTAWREGRAQRQAVREEVRRSRTVTHDLRMSQMRSLNERGGDHARDFLEDARL
;
A
#
# COMPACT_ATOMS: atom_id res chain seq x y z
N MET A 1 42.06 -14.36 24.66
CA MET A 1 41.25 -13.81 25.78
C MET A 1 40.62 -14.86 26.70
N HIS A 2 40.70 -16.17 26.40
CA HIS A 2 40.08 -17.22 27.24
C HIS A 2 40.75 -17.46 28.61
N ASP A 3 42.05 -17.20 28.77
CA ASP A 3 42.76 -17.53 30.01
C ASP A 3 42.37 -16.65 31.22
N ALA A 4 41.98 -15.39 30.97
CA ALA A 4 41.62 -14.47 32.06
C ALA A 4 40.25 -14.79 32.68
N SER A 5 39.29 -15.27 31.87
CA SER A 5 37.95 -15.64 32.36
C SER A 5 37.97 -16.92 33.19
N PHE A 6 38.81 -17.90 32.83
CA PHE A 6 39.01 -19.13 33.64
C PHE A 6 39.73 -18.84 34.97
N SER A 7 40.66 -17.89 34.99
CA SER A 7 41.38 -17.49 36.20
C SER A 7 40.47 -16.82 37.25
N LEU A 8 39.47 -16.03 36.81
CA LEU A 8 38.50 -15.38 37.71
C LEU A 8 37.49 -16.37 38.32
N CYS A 9 37.05 -17.37 37.55
CA CYS A 9 36.14 -18.42 38.03
C CYS A 9 36.76 -19.37 39.07
N SER A 10 38.08 -19.31 39.22
CA SER A 10 38.84 -20.13 40.17
C SER A 10 39.22 -19.39 41.45
N CYS A 11 38.83 -18.11 41.61
CA CYS A 11 39.21 -17.29 42.75
C CYS A 11 38.17 -17.39 43.89
N PRO A 12 38.50 -18.04 45.03
CA PRO A 12 37.55 -18.26 46.14
C PRO A 12 37.11 -16.97 46.85
N LEU A 13 37.74 -15.84 46.55
CA LEU A 13 37.39 -14.52 47.08
C LEU A 13 36.25 -13.85 46.31
N LEU A 14 35.93 -14.34 45.11
CA LEU A 14 34.81 -13.87 44.30
C LEU A 14 33.62 -14.82 44.53
N LYS A 15 32.68 -14.40 45.38
CA LYS A 15 31.49 -15.18 45.72
C LYS A 15 30.63 -15.56 44.51
N ASP A 16 30.71 -14.81 43.40
CA ASP A 16 29.90 -15.04 42.21
C ASP A 16 30.63 -14.59 40.93
N SER A 17 31.68 -15.31 40.56
CA SER A 17 32.42 -15.07 39.31
C SER A 17 31.60 -15.37 38.05
N HIS A 18 30.61 -16.26 38.15
CA HIS A 18 29.73 -16.63 37.05
C HIS A 18 28.80 -15.49 36.65
N ALA A 19 28.18 -14.79 37.61
CA ALA A 19 27.34 -13.63 37.32
C ALA A 19 28.10 -12.52 36.57
N ILE A 20 29.39 -12.33 36.86
CA ILE A 20 30.24 -11.36 36.15
C ILE A 20 30.47 -11.78 34.69
N PHE A 21 30.71 -13.07 34.45
CA PHE A 21 30.85 -13.59 33.10
C PHE A 21 29.54 -13.44 32.32
N ASP A 22 28.42 -13.77 32.94
CA ASP A 22 27.09 -13.71 32.34
C ASP A 22 26.70 -12.28 31.95
N VAL A 23 26.97 -11.28 32.79
CA VAL A 23 26.68 -9.88 32.43
C VAL A 23 27.58 -9.39 31.29
N CYS A 24 28.85 -9.79 31.26
CA CYS A 24 29.74 -9.45 30.16
C CYS A 24 29.25 -10.06 28.84
N LYS A 25 28.88 -11.35 28.85
CA LYS A 25 28.33 -12.03 27.68
C LYS A 25 26.98 -11.49 27.25
N GLY A 26 26.09 -11.23 28.20
CA GLY A 26 24.81 -10.57 27.93
C GLY A 26 25.00 -9.20 27.29
N THR A 27 25.97 -8.41 27.77
CA THR A 27 26.28 -7.10 27.18
C THR A 27 26.79 -7.22 25.75
N GLU A 28 27.69 -8.18 25.48
CA GLU A 28 28.18 -8.48 24.14
C GLU A 28 27.02 -8.82 23.19
N TRP A 29 26.10 -9.69 23.61
CA TRP A 29 24.91 -10.03 22.82
C TRP A 29 23.95 -8.85 22.63
N ALA A 30 23.75 -8.03 23.66
CA ALA A 30 22.88 -6.85 23.55
C ALA A 30 23.45 -5.83 22.56
N ILE A 31 24.77 -5.63 22.54
CA ILE A 31 25.43 -4.76 21.55
C ILE A 31 25.31 -5.37 20.14
N ALA A 32 25.50 -6.68 19.99
CA ALA A 32 25.32 -7.36 18.71
C ALA A 32 23.88 -7.23 18.19
N ALA A 33 22.88 -7.32 19.07
CA ALA A 33 21.48 -7.10 18.71
C ALA A 33 21.21 -5.65 18.29
N VAL A 34 21.82 -4.66 18.95
CA VAL A 34 21.77 -3.26 18.50
C VAL A 34 22.37 -3.13 17.10
N GLN A 35 23.53 -3.75 16.83
CA GLN A 35 24.17 -3.71 15.52
C GLN A 35 23.30 -4.33 14.43
N ASP A 36 22.78 -5.54 14.66
CA ASP A 36 21.90 -6.25 13.70
C ASP A 36 20.63 -5.43 13.40
N GLU A 37 20.04 -4.76 14.38
CA GLU A 37 18.94 -3.84 14.14
C GLU A 37 19.38 -2.61 13.34
N LEU A 38 20.51 -1.98 13.67
CA LEU A 38 21.02 -0.84 12.91
C LEU A 38 21.31 -1.20 11.45
N ASP A 39 21.87 -2.38 11.18
CA ASP A 39 22.16 -2.87 9.83
C ASP A 39 20.89 -3.10 8.99
N ARG A 40 19.74 -3.32 9.65
CA ARG A 40 18.42 -3.41 8.99
C ARG A 40 17.78 -2.05 8.72
N THR A 41 18.40 -0.96 9.16
CA THR A 41 17.87 0.39 8.95
C THR A 41 17.93 0.70 7.45
N PRO A 42 16.80 0.98 6.79
CA PRO A 42 16.80 1.23 5.37
C PRO A 42 17.54 2.54 5.03
N GLU A 43 18.45 2.45 4.07
CA GLU A 43 19.22 3.60 3.55
C GLU A 43 18.35 4.53 2.67
N ASP A 44 17.28 3.97 2.09
CA ASP A 44 16.43 4.65 1.12
C ASP A 44 15.64 5.81 1.76
N ARG A 45 16.19 7.01 1.56
CA ARG A 45 15.49 8.30 1.77
C ARG A 45 14.52 8.66 0.64
N GLU A 46 14.41 7.83 -0.39
CA GLU A 46 13.64 8.14 -1.61
C GLU A 46 12.13 7.89 -1.51
N LEU A 47 11.62 7.55 -0.34
CA LEU A 47 10.22 7.17 -0.18
C LEU A 47 9.45 8.31 0.47
N ASP A 48 8.53 8.90 -0.29
CA ASP A 48 7.31 9.60 0.13
C ASP A 48 7.45 10.55 1.34
N THR A 49 7.46 11.87 1.08
CA THR A 49 7.54 12.94 2.10
C THR A 49 6.24 13.10 2.90
N SER A 50 5.65 11.99 3.35
CA SER A 50 4.56 12.01 4.30
C SER A 50 5.07 12.49 5.66
N ASP A 51 4.30 13.36 6.31
CA ASP A 51 4.58 13.83 7.67
C ASP A 51 4.78 12.67 8.65
N GLU A 52 4.06 11.56 8.47
CA GLU A 52 4.18 10.37 9.32
C GLU A 52 5.55 9.69 9.19
N LEU A 53 6.09 9.64 7.97
CA LEU A 53 7.40 9.05 7.70
C LEU A 53 8.51 9.97 8.20
N GLN A 54 8.37 11.28 8.00
CA GLN A 54 9.32 12.26 8.56
C GLN A 54 9.34 12.20 10.09
N HIS A 55 8.16 12.10 10.73
CA HIS A 55 8.07 11.91 12.16
C HIS A 55 8.72 10.61 12.62
N TRP A 56 8.53 9.52 11.87
CA TRP A 56 9.20 8.26 12.13
C TRP A 56 10.74 8.42 12.08
N PHE A 57 11.28 9.00 11.01
CA PHE A 57 12.72 9.23 10.86
C PHE A 57 13.29 10.05 12.02
N GLN A 58 12.61 11.12 12.41
CA GLN A 58 13.04 11.95 13.54
C GLN A 58 13.10 11.14 14.85
N ARG A 59 12.08 10.31 15.12
CA ARG A 59 12.05 9.46 16.31
C ARG A 59 13.10 8.35 16.26
N HIS A 60 13.29 7.73 15.10
CA HIS A 60 14.32 6.71 14.90
C HIS A 60 15.72 7.29 15.14
N TRP A 61 16.00 8.47 14.59
CA TRP A 61 17.30 9.12 14.78
C TRP A 61 17.59 9.49 16.24
N GLN A 62 16.57 9.83 17.03
CA GLN A 62 16.72 10.01 18.48
C GLN A 62 17.18 8.72 19.18
N ILE A 63 16.75 7.55 18.70
CA ILE A 63 17.23 6.25 19.21
C ILE A 63 18.69 6.05 18.80
N VAL A 64 19.03 6.28 17.53
CA VAL A 64 20.41 6.17 17.00
C VAL A 64 21.38 7.07 17.77
N SER A 65 21.05 8.34 17.99
CA SER A 65 21.87 9.25 18.81
C SER A 65 21.99 8.78 20.27
N SER A 66 20.97 8.10 20.79
CA SER A 66 21.04 7.49 22.12
C SER A 66 21.99 6.30 22.13
N VAL A 67 21.98 5.46 21.09
CA VAL A 67 22.93 4.35 20.93
C VAL A 67 24.36 4.88 20.89
N GLU A 68 24.65 5.83 20.00
CA GLU A 68 25.98 6.43 19.85
C GLU A 68 26.51 6.99 21.18
N ARG A 69 25.69 7.77 21.89
CA ARG A 69 26.06 8.31 23.20
C ARG A 69 26.38 7.23 24.22
N ASN A 70 25.55 6.17 24.30
CA ASN A 70 25.77 5.10 25.27
C ASN A 70 26.96 4.21 24.91
N LEU A 71 27.24 3.98 23.62
CA LEU A 71 28.45 3.29 23.17
C LEU A 71 29.70 4.07 23.56
N ASN A 72 29.73 5.38 23.31
CA ASN A 72 30.85 6.23 23.70
C ASN A 72 31.13 6.16 25.22
N LEU A 73 30.07 6.24 26.05
CA LEU A 73 30.21 6.10 27.50
C LEU A 73 30.69 4.71 27.92
N PHE A 74 30.20 3.66 27.26
CA PHE A 74 30.62 2.29 27.51
C PHE A 74 32.10 2.08 27.15
N PHE A 75 32.56 2.59 26.01
CA PHE A 75 33.96 2.50 25.59
C PHE A 75 34.89 3.26 26.55
N LEU A 76 34.51 4.46 26.98
CA LEU A 76 35.27 5.19 28.00
C LEU A 76 35.37 4.41 29.31
N PHE A 77 34.27 3.78 29.73
CA PHE A 77 34.25 2.93 30.92
C PHE A 77 35.14 1.68 30.76
N ALA A 78 35.05 1.00 29.61
CA ALA A 78 35.87 -0.17 29.31
C ALA A 78 37.36 0.18 29.24
N ASP A 79 37.72 1.32 28.66
CA ASP A 79 39.09 1.79 28.61
C ASP A 79 39.62 2.16 30.00
N GLN A 80 38.80 2.81 30.84
CA GLN A 80 39.16 3.09 32.23
C GLN A 80 39.45 1.80 33.01
N LEU A 81 38.63 0.76 32.84
CA LEU A 81 38.84 -0.56 33.44
C LEU A 81 40.13 -1.21 32.95
N ARG A 82 40.43 -1.09 31.66
CA ARG A 82 41.65 -1.63 31.04
C ARG A 82 42.90 -0.96 31.58
N GLN A 83 42.87 0.37 31.71
CA GLN A 83 44.00 1.16 32.21
C GLN A 83 44.20 0.99 33.73
N ASN A 84 43.11 0.86 34.49
CA ASN A 84 43.13 0.76 35.94
C ASN A 84 42.28 -0.42 36.43
N PRO A 85 42.80 -1.67 36.35
CA PRO A 85 42.06 -2.85 36.78
C PRO A 85 41.60 -2.73 38.24
N PRO A 86 40.30 -2.91 38.53
CA PRO A 86 39.76 -2.71 39.87
C PRO A 86 40.25 -3.78 40.84
N ARG A 87 40.57 -3.36 42.07
CA ARG A 87 40.80 -4.29 43.19
C ARG A 87 39.50 -5.04 43.51
N ILE A 88 39.61 -6.27 44.03
CA ILE A 88 38.48 -7.17 44.30
C ILE A 88 37.34 -6.49 45.08
N HIS A 89 37.64 -5.70 46.12
CA HIS A 89 36.63 -5.01 46.93
C HIS A 89 35.87 -3.88 46.20
N ARG A 90 36.38 -3.38 45.07
CA ARG A 90 35.72 -2.37 44.23
C ARG A 90 35.02 -2.97 43.02
N LEU A 91 35.10 -4.29 42.82
CA LEU A 91 34.58 -4.95 41.64
C LEU A 91 33.05 -4.86 41.57
N ALA A 92 32.36 -4.99 42.70
CA ALA A 92 30.90 -4.93 42.79
C ALA A 92 30.33 -3.69 42.07
N GLY A 93 30.84 -2.49 42.37
CA GLY A 93 30.36 -1.26 41.73
C GLY A 93 30.67 -1.17 40.23
N HIS A 94 31.64 -1.91 39.71
CA HIS A 94 31.89 -2.01 38.26
C HIS A 94 30.94 -3.02 37.61
N VAL A 95 30.62 -4.11 38.30
CA VAL A 95 29.63 -5.12 37.86
C VAL A 95 28.22 -4.50 37.81
N ASP A 96 27.83 -3.70 38.80
CA ASP A 96 26.56 -2.96 38.78
C ASP A 96 26.46 -2.03 37.56
N LYS A 97 27.57 -1.34 37.21
CA LYS A 97 27.64 -0.52 36.00
C LYS A 97 27.50 -1.36 34.72
N LEU A 98 28.11 -2.54 34.66
CA LEU A 98 27.94 -3.47 33.54
C LEU A 98 26.48 -3.93 33.42
N HIS A 99 25.80 -4.24 34.53
CA HIS A 99 24.37 -4.56 34.50
C HIS A 99 23.53 -3.39 33.98
N ALA A 100 23.86 -2.16 34.37
CA ALA A 100 23.17 -0.97 33.86
C ALA A 100 23.38 -0.79 32.34
N TYR A 101 24.59 -1.04 31.83
CA TYR A 101 24.86 -1.02 30.39
C TYR A 101 24.14 -2.14 29.64
N HIS A 102 24.17 -3.36 30.17
CA HIS A 102 23.43 -4.49 29.62
C HIS A 102 21.94 -4.16 29.46
N ALA A 103 21.30 -3.65 30.53
CA ALA A 103 19.90 -3.25 30.50
C ALA A 103 19.65 -2.12 29.49
N LYS A 104 20.59 -1.15 29.41
CA LYS A 104 20.51 -0.04 28.45
C LYS A 104 20.55 -0.52 27.00
N PHE A 105 21.52 -1.36 26.64
CA PHE A 105 21.64 -1.86 25.27
C PHE A 105 20.48 -2.79 24.89
N THR A 106 19.99 -3.59 25.83
CA THR A 106 18.78 -4.41 25.63
C THR A 106 17.55 -3.54 25.33
N ASP A 107 17.35 -2.45 26.09
CA ASP A 107 16.25 -1.51 25.82
C ASP A 107 16.43 -0.80 24.48
N LEU A 108 17.65 -0.39 24.13
CA LEU A 108 17.94 0.26 22.85
C LEU A 108 17.67 -0.68 21.66
N ALA A 109 18.11 -1.94 21.73
CA ALA A 109 17.81 -2.95 20.71
C ALA A 109 16.29 -3.11 20.55
N ARG A 110 15.55 -3.30 21.64
CA ARG A 110 14.08 -3.40 21.62
C ARG A 110 13.43 -2.17 20.99
N ARG A 111 13.91 -0.96 21.31
CA ARG A 111 13.38 0.29 20.74
C ARG A 111 13.65 0.40 19.24
N LEU A 112 14.81 -0.06 18.78
CA LEU A 112 15.12 -0.15 17.34
C LEU A 112 14.17 -1.13 16.64
N THR A 113 13.98 -2.33 17.18
CA THR A 113 13.02 -3.31 16.63
C THR A 113 11.61 -2.72 16.49
N VAL A 114 11.09 -2.11 17.55
CA VAL A 114 9.76 -1.44 17.53
C VAL A 114 9.73 -0.31 16.49
N SER A 115 10.84 0.42 16.32
CA SER A 115 10.96 1.42 15.27
C SER A 115 10.82 0.79 13.88
N HIS A 116 11.49 -0.32 13.60
CA HIS A 116 11.40 -1.02 12.31
C HIS A 116 10.01 -1.57 12.04
N GLU A 117 9.37 -2.16 13.03
CA GLU A 117 7.97 -2.62 12.92
C GLU A 117 7.04 -1.47 12.58
N LYS A 118 7.21 -0.30 13.22
CA LYS A 118 6.42 0.90 12.90
C LYS A 118 6.64 1.35 11.45
N LEU A 119 7.88 1.33 10.96
CA LEU A 119 8.17 1.67 9.56
C LEU A 119 7.48 0.70 8.60
N HIS A 120 7.56 -0.60 8.90
CA HIS A 120 6.93 -1.64 8.09
C HIS A 120 5.42 -1.40 7.98
N MET A 121 4.76 -1.10 9.11
CA MET A 121 3.34 -0.77 9.15
C MET A 121 3.00 0.48 8.33
N LEU A 122 3.80 1.55 8.44
CA LEU A 122 3.61 2.76 7.62
C LEU A 122 3.71 2.45 6.13
N LYS A 123 4.73 1.69 5.70
CA LYS A 123 4.90 1.28 4.30
C LYS A 123 3.73 0.46 3.79
N LEU A 124 3.22 -0.47 4.59
CA LEU A 124 2.03 -1.26 4.25
C LEU A 124 0.77 -0.38 4.13
N HIS A 125 0.56 0.52 5.08
CA HIS A 125 -0.57 1.43 5.07
C HIS A 125 -0.60 2.30 3.81
N THR A 126 0.54 2.90 3.45
CA THR A 126 0.67 3.67 2.20
C THR A 126 0.34 2.84 0.96
N ARG A 127 0.84 1.59 0.90
CA ARG A 127 0.54 0.66 -0.22
C ARG A 127 -0.94 0.34 -0.31
N VAL A 128 -1.60 0.06 0.82
CA VAL A 128 -3.04 -0.23 0.87
C VAL A 128 -3.86 0.98 0.43
N LEU A 129 -3.52 2.18 0.90
CA LEU A 129 -4.19 3.41 0.49
C LEU A 129 -4.05 3.67 -1.01
N ALA A 130 -2.84 3.51 -1.56
CA ALA A 130 -2.60 3.64 -3.00
C ALA A 130 -3.41 2.62 -3.81
N ALA A 131 -3.40 1.35 -3.41
CA ALA A 131 -4.17 0.29 -4.05
C ALA A 131 -5.68 0.56 -3.99
N HIS A 132 -6.19 1.01 -2.85
CA HIS A 132 -7.60 1.36 -2.68
C HIS A 132 -8.03 2.54 -3.58
N ARG A 133 -7.19 3.59 -3.67
CA ARG A 133 -7.44 4.72 -4.60
C ARG A 133 -7.51 4.25 -6.04
N THR A 134 -6.55 3.41 -6.46
CA THR A 134 -6.52 2.84 -7.82
C THR A 134 -7.75 1.99 -8.11
N ALA A 135 -8.13 1.10 -7.19
CA ALA A 135 -9.32 0.25 -7.32
C ALA A 135 -10.60 1.08 -7.44
N ARG A 136 -10.71 2.16 -6.65
CA ARG A 136 -11.85 3.08 -6.71
C ARG A 136 -11.95 3.80 -8.06
N MET A 137 -10.84 4.34 -8.56
CA MET A 137 -10.79 4.98 -9.88
C MET A 137 -11.17 4.00 -11.00
N GLN A 138 -10.67 2.76 -10.93
CA GLN A 138 -11.02 1.71 -11.90
C GLN A 138 -12.51 1.37 -11.85
N ALA A 139 -13.09 1.25 -10.66
CA ALA A 139 -14.51 0.98 -10.48
C ALA A 139 -15.39 2.13 -11.00
N GLU A 140 -15.00 3.38 -10.76
CA GLU A 140 -15.70 4.57 -11.27
C GLU A 140 -15.61 4.66 -12.80
N ALA A 141 -14.43 4.43 -13.38
CA ALA A 141 -14.25 4.36 -14.83
C ALA A 141 -15.09 3.25 -15.48
N GLU A 142 -15.18 2.07 -14.85
CA GLU A 142 -16.02 0.98 -15.33
C GLU A 142 -17.52 1.31 -15.25
N ARG A 143 -17.97 1.98 -14.17
CA ARG A 143 -19.35 2.45 -14.07
C ARG A 143 -19.68 3.46 -15.19
N ALA A 144 -18.76 4.38 -15.50
CA ALA A 144 -18.91 5.32 -16.60
C ALA A 144 -19.03 4.59 -17.95
N ARG A 145 -18.11 3.66 -18.26
CA ARG A 145 -18.19 2.83 -19.49
C ARG A 145 -19.52 2.10 -19.64
N ARG A 146 -20.03 1.51 -18.55
CA ARG A 146 -21.34 0.82 -18.56
C ARG A 146 -22.50 1.78 -18.75
N HIS A 147 -22.41 2.99 -18.21
CA HIS A 147 -23.40 4.03 -18.44
C HIS A 147 -23.44 4.42 -19.92
N ASP A 148 -22.28 4.73 -20.51
CA ASP A 148 -22.15 5.16 -21.90
C ASP A 148 -22.58 4.07 -22.89
N PHE A 149 -22.24 2.81 -22.60
CA PHE A 149 -22.73 1.68 -23.38
C PHE A 149 -24.27 1.61 -23.35
N ARG A 150 -24.90 1.82 -22.18
CA ARG A 150 -26.37 1.77 -22.06
C ARG A 150 -27.05 2.93 -22.76
N THR A 151 -26.48 4.13 -22.74
CA THR A 151 -27.02 5.29 -23.46
C THR A 151 -26.93 5.06 -24.97
N ALA A 152 -25.75 4.71 -25.49
CA ALA A 152 -25.55 4.38 -26.89
C ALA A 152 -26.45 3.23 -27.36
N TRP A 153 -26.66 2.20 -26.53
CA TRP A 153 -27.58 1.11 -26.83
C TRP A 153 -29.04 1.56 -26.94
N ARG A 154 -29.49 2.44 -26.05
CA ARG A 154 -30.86 3.01 -26.07
C ARG A 154 -31.05 3.89 -27.29
N GLU A 155 -30.10 4.76 -27.58
CA GLU A 155 -30.11 5.63 -28.77
C GLU A 155 -30.14 4.80 -30.05
N GLY A 156 -29.27 3.80 -30.17
CA GLY A 156 -29.27 2.89 -31.32
C GLY A 156 -30.58 2.12 -31.47
N ARG A 157 -31.23 1.72 -30.36
CA ARG A 157 -32.58 1.12 -30.42
C ARG A 157 -33.63 2.12 -30.89
N ALA A 158 -33.64 3.33 -30.36
CA ALA A 158 -34.58 4.39 -30.73
C ALA A 158 -34.43 4.77 -32.22
N GLN A 159 -33.20 4.92 -32.72
CA GLN A 159 -32.92 5.17 -34.13
C GLN A 159 -33.46 4.05 -35.03
N ARG A 160 -33.20 2.78 -34.69
CA ARG A 160 -33.74 1.64 -35.45
C ARG A 160 -35.27 1.62 -35.45
N GLN A 161 -35.90 1.99 -34.33
CA GLN A 161 -37.35 2.10 -34.26
C GLN A 161 -37.88 3.24 -35.16
N ALA A 162 -37.27 4.42 -35.09
CA ALA A 162 -37.64 5.56 -35.93
C ALA A 162 -37.52 5.23 -37.43
N VAL A 163 -36.43 4.58 -37.85
CA VAL A 163 -36.27 4.13 -39.26
C VAL A 163 -37.35 3.13 -39.65
N ARG A 164 -37.70 2.18 -38.79
CA ARG A 164 -38.77 1.21 -39.07
C ARG A 164 -40.14 1.88 -39.18
N GLU A 165 -40.43 2.86 -38.33
CA GLU A 165 -41.65 3.65 -38.39
C GLU A 165 -41.72 4.48 -39.67
N GLU A 166 -40.61 5.10 -40.08
CA GLU A 166 -40.50 5.79 -41.36
C GLU A 166 -40.77 4.87 -42.54
N VAL A 167 -40.13 3.70 -42.58
CA VAL A 167 -40.36 2.71 -43.64
C VAL A 167 -41.83 2.26 -43.67
N ARG A 168 -42.47 2.07 -42.51
CA ARG A 168 -43.90 1.74 -42.44
C ARG A 168 -44.76 2.87 -42.99
N ARG A 169 -44.52 4.12 -42.58
CA ARG A 169 -45.24 5.31 -43.08
C ARG A 169 -45.14 5.42 -44.60
N SER A 170 -43.93 5.34 -45.15
CA SER A 170 -43.72 5.40 -46.60
C SER A 170 -44.43 4.26 -47.33
N ARG A 171 -44.43 3.05 -46.78
CA ARG A 171 -45.18 1.91 -47.37
C ARG A 171 -46.68 2.16 -47.39
N THR A 172 -47.25 2.69 -46.31
CA THR A 172 -48.68 3.03 -46.24
C THR A 172 -49.02 4.10 -47.28
N VAL A 173 -48.24 5.19 -47.36
CA VAL A 173 -48.43 6.25 -48.37
C VAL A 173 -48.38 5.69 -49.79
N THR A 174 -47.38 4.86 -50.12
CA THR A 174 -47.26 4.25 -51.45
C THR A 174 -48.44 3.32 -51.75
N HIS A 175 -48.89 2.54 -50.76
CA HIS A 175 -50.07 1.70 -50.90
C HIS A 175 -51.33 2.52 -51.17
N ASP A 176 -51.56 3.60 -50.41
CA ASP A 176 -52.72 4.46 -50.54
C ASP A 176 -52.73 5.21 -51.89
N LEU A 177 -51.57 5.68 -52.34
CA LEU A 177 -51.40 6.25 -53.68
C LEU A 177 -51.75 5.23 -54.77
N ARG A 178 -51.28 3.99 -54.64
CA ARG A 178 -51.60 2.91 -55.59
C ARG A 178 -53.10 2.59 -55.60
N MET A 179 -53.74 2.52 -54.43
CA MET A 179 -55.18 2.30 -54.31
C MET A 179 -55.98 3.48 -54.89
N SER A 180 -55.54 4.72 -54.68
CA SER A 180 -56.14 5.91 -55.26
C SER A 180 -56.02 5.94 -56.78
N GLN A 181 -54.87 5.53 -57.33
CA GLN A 181 -54.68 5.40 -58.78
C GLN A 181 -55.56 4.30 -59.39
N MET A 182 -55.70 3.15 -58.72
CA MET A 182 -56.61 2.10 -59.20
C MET A 182 -58.08 2.55 -59.18
N ARG A 183 -58.49 3.32 -58.17
CA ARG A 183 -59.84 3.89 -58.13
C ARG A 183 -60.07 4.89 -59.27
N SER A 184 -59.14 5.80 -59.52
CA SER A 184 -59.28 6.77 -60.63
C SER A 184 -59.23 6.12 -62.02
N LEU A 185 -58.50 5.00 -62.18
CA LEU A 185 -58.53 4.20 -63.41
C LEU A 185 -59.86 3.46 -63.59
N ASN A 186 -60.47 2.94 -62.52
CA ASN A 186 -61.81 2.35 -62.57
C ASN A 186 -62.90 3.40 -62.88
N GLU A 187 -62.77 4.62 -62.38
CA GLU A 187 -63.69 5.73 -62.69
C GLU A 187 -63.58 6.14 -64.17
N ARG A 188 -62.37 6.24 -64.73
CA ARG A 188 -62.18 6.51 -66.17
C ARG A 188 -62.56 5.35 -67.09
N GLY A 189 -62.37 4.10 -66.64
CA GLY A 189 -62.85 2.91 -67.35
C GLY A 189 -64.37 2.76 -67.32
N GLY A 190 -65.03 3.28 -66.27
CA GLY A 190 -66.48 3.37 -66.16
C GLY A 190 -67.09 4.42 -67.10
N ASP A 191 -66.39 5.54 -67.32
CA ASP A 191 -66.83 6.57 -68.27
C ASP A 191 -66.66 6.12 -69.74
N HIS A 192 -65.59 5.41 -70.10
CA HIS A 192 -65.47 4.83 -71.46
C HIS A 192 -66.42 3.67 -71.74
N ALA A 193 -66.86 2.93 -70.71
CA ALA A 193 -67.93 1.94 -70.87
C ALA A 193 -69.32 2.58 -71.00
N ARG A 194 -69.51 3.81 -70.50
CA ARG A 194 -70.72 4.61 -70.72
C ARG A 194 -70.75 5.22 -72.13
N ASP A 195 -69.64 5.75 -72.62
CA ASP A 195 -69.55 6.30 -73.98
C ASP A 195 -69.76 5.22 -75.06
N PHE A 196 -69.25 3.99 -74.86
CA PHE A 196 -69.49 2.88 -75.81
C PHE A 196 -70.93 2.31 -75.76
N LEU A 197 -71.69 2.56 -74.69
CA LEU A 197 -73.09 2.13 -74.58
C LEU A 197 -74.09 3.19 -75.07
N GLU A 198 -73.66 4.45 -75.26
CA GLU A 198 -74.47 5.47 -75.94
C GLU A 198 -74.34 5.43 -77.47
N ASP A 199 -73.18 5.03 -78.02
CA ASP A 199 -72.99 4.89 -79.48
C ASP A 199 -73.61 3.61 -80.09
N ALA A 200 -74.08 2.66 -79.28
CA ALA A 200 -74.77 1.44 -79.74
C ALA A 200 -76.30 1.58 -79.80
N ARG A 201 -76.84 2.81 -79.71
CA ARG A 201 -78.29 3.09 -79.62
C ARG A 201 -78.85 4.01 -80.71
N LEU A 202 -78.14 4.21 -81.82
CA LEU A 202 -78.66 4.91 -83.01
C LEU A 202 -78.64 4.02 -84.25
#